data_AF-A0A6A6U5F5-F1
#
_entry.id   AF-A0A6A6U5F5-F1
#
_cell.length_a   1.000
_cell.length_b   1.000
_cell.length_c   1.000
_cell.angle_alpha   90.00
_cell.angle_beta   90.00
_cell.angle_gamma   90.00
#
_symmetry.space_group_name_H-M   'P 1'
#
loop_
_entity.id
_entity.type
_entity.pdbx_description
1 polymer ?
#
loop_
_entity_poly.entity_id
_entity_poly.type
_entity_poly.pdbx_seq_one_letter_code
_entity_poly.pdbx_strand_id
1 'polypeptide(L)'
;MAPNSAFTKDEDVLCFHQELLYEAKVLNLKPDESAEDKKNAYQYFVHYRGWKRTWDQWVPQDRLRKKNEDNQELAKALAKEMLDLRQAQKGGSKLGAQKKKGEPSVADSEERGAVAGKKRGRDLDTEKSAQSQRRALRREMENEEAYTSRPAIRIILPDSLKSILVDDWENVTKNLQLVRVPAKNTSANKILEDYYQQELAKRQQLGTSADILEESIHGMKVYFNKALGRVLLYRYERGQYLDILNRINAPGDELEGRDIGDIYGGEHLLRLFSSLPELIAQTNMDHQSASRLREEINSLTNWLGKQQNINKYFTEPYEDQDSEYRERFRFELKHLTPDQIDREFQKESAKRESEAAKAVKAALAAKAKTELKAEEAT
;
A
#
# COMPACT_ATOMS: atom_id res chain seq x y z
N MET A 1 23.04 28.75 35.35
CA MET A 1 24.10 28.04 34.60
C MET A 1 23.47 27.54 33.32
N ALA A 2 23.90 28.03 32.16
CA ALA A 2 23.34 27.59 30.87
C ALA A 2 23.67 26.08 30.68
N PRO A 3 22.72 25.27 30.16
CA PRO A 3 23.00 23.86 29.91
C PRO A 3 24.13 23.73 28.90
N ASN A 4 25.14 22.92 29.22
CA ASN A 4 26.27 22.66 28.32
C ASN A 4 25.77 21.88 27.10
N SER A 5 26.00 22.39 25.88
CA SER A 5 25.76 21.62 24.67
C SER A 5 26.79 20.49 24.56
N ALA A 6 26.35 19.29 24.16
CA ALA A 6 27.23 18.13 24.07
C ALA A 6 28.16 18.16 22.84
N PHE A 7 27.80 18.95 21.84
CA PHE A 7 28.55 19.21 20.61
C PHE A 7 28.64 20.72 20.35
N THR A 8 29.62 21.11 19.56
CA THR A 8 29.89 22.51 19.18
C THR A 8 29.58 22.76 17.70
N LYS A 9 29.44 24.04 17.33
CA LYS A 9 29.23 24.43 15.93
C LYS A 9 30.51 24.13 15.13
N ASP A 10 30.34 23.62 13.92
CA ASP A 10 31.39 23.20 12.99
C ASP A 10 32.19 21.94 13.41
N GLU A 11 31.73 21.20 14.43
CA GLU A 11 32.34 19.94 14.87
C GLU A 11 32.02 18.79 13.90
N ASP A 12 33.02 17.97 13.58
CA ASP A 12 32.87 16.74 12.80
C ASP A 12 32.34 15.61 13.71
N VAL A 13 31.19 15.06 13.34
CA VAL A 13 30.42 14.09 14.12
C VAL A 13 29.99 12.91 13.26
N LEU A 14 29.56 11.84 13.91
CA LEU A 14 28.94 10.70 13.26
C LEU A 14 27.44 10.77 13.54
N CYS A 15 26.62 10.84 12.48
CA CYS A 15 25.17 10.99 12.59
C CYS A 15 24.47 9.74 12.05
N PHE A 16 23.53 9.21 12.81
CA PHE A 16 22.64 8.15 12.33
C PHE A 16 21.74 8.69 11.23
N HIS A 17 21.64 7.97 10.12
CA HIS A 17 20.60 8.11 9.12
C HIS A 17 20.06 6.72 8.82
N GLN A 18 18.82 6.45 9.24
CA GLN A 18 18.28 5.10 9.36
C GLN A 18 19.18 4.26 10.29
N GLU A 19 19.57 3.05 9.89
CA GLU A 19 20.39 2.12 10.68
C GLU A 19 21.90 2.32 10.49
N LEU A 20 22.30 3.25 9.60
CA LEU A 20 23.70 3.48 9.25
C LEU A 20 24.23 4.78 9.85
N LEU A 21 25.50 4.76 10.20
CA LEU A 21 26.21 5.89 10.78
C LEU A 21 27.08 6.56 9.71
N TYR A 22 26.82 7.84 9.44
CA TYR A 22 27.51 8.61 8.41
C TYR A 22 28.35 9.73 9.01
N GLU A 23 29.46 10.07 8.35
CA GLU A 23 30.20 11.29 8.71
C GLU A 23 29.38 12.53 8.38
N ALA A 24 29.28 13.43 9.34
CA ALA A 24 28.52 14.66 9.19
C ALA A 24 29.19 15.82 9.94
N LYS A 25 28.78 17.05 9.62
CA LYS A 25 29.25 18.27 10.29
C LYS A 25 28.08 19.01 10.91
N VAL A 26 28.22 19.43 12.16
CA VAL A 26 27.25 20.29 12.85
C VAL A 26 27.36 21.70 12.29
N LEU A 27 26.33 22.18 11.62
CA LEU A 27 26.28 23.52 11.05
C LEU A 27 25.68 24.56 12.00
N ASN A 28 24.65 24.20 12.79
CA ASN A 28 24.01 25.11 13.75
C ASN A 28 23.45 24.36 14.95
N LEU A 29 23.20 25.09 16.04
CA LEU A 29 22.62 24.58 17.27
C LEU A 29 21.41 25.42 17.65
N LYS A 30 20.34 24.76 18.08
CA LYS A 30 19.11 25.41 18.55
C LYS A 30 18.68 24.77 19.87
N PRO A 31 18.39 25.55 20.93
CA PRO A 31 17.80 24.99 22.14
C PRO A 31 16.39 24.47 21.84
N ASP A 32 16.09 23.27 22.35
CA ASP A 32 14.79 22.63 22.20
C ASP A 32 13.92 22.94 23.43
N GLU A 33 12.97 23.85 23.29
CA GLU A 33 12.07 24.26 24.37
C GLU A 33 11.03 23.18 24.72
N SER A 34 10.93 22.10 23.93
CA SER A 34 9.94 21.02 24.12
C SER A 34 10.46 19.81 24.88
N ALA A 35 11.76 19.78 25.24
CA ALA A 35 12.38 18.64 25.90
C ALA A 35 12.36 18.79 27.44
N GLU A 36 11.51 18.00 28.11
CA GLU A 36 11.47 17.90 29.59
C GLU A 36 12.77 17.28 30.17
N ASP A 37 13.53 16.55 29.36
CA ASP A 37 14.79 15.90 29.73
C ASP A 37 16.02 16.76 29.42
N LYS A 38 16.85 17.01 30.44
CA LYS A 38 18.13 17.77 30.34
C LYS A 38 19.14 17.20 29.33
N LYS A 39 18.95 15.97 28.85
CA LYS A 39 19.85 15.27 27.91
C LYS A 39 19.58 15.61 26.43
N ASN A 40 18.37 16.09 26.11
CA ASN A 40 17.93 16.44 24.75
C ASN A 40 17.64 17.94 24.59
N ALA A 41 18.25 18.79 25.43
CA ALA A 41 18.00 20.24 25.45
C ALA A 41 18.42 21.00 24.16
N TYR A 42 19.07 20.33 23.20
CA TYR A 42 19.56 20.94 21.97
C TYR A 42 19.26 20.08 20.74
N GLN A 43 18.79 20.74 19.68
CA GLN A 43 18.76 20.25 18.32
C GLN A 43 19.98 20.78 17.55
N TYR A 44 20.51 19.95 16.67
CA TYR A 44 21.72 20.23 15.90
C TYR A 44 21.38 20.14 14.41
N PHE A 45 21.68 21.18 13.65
CA PHE A 45 21.54 21.16 12.20
C PHE A 45 22.78 20.51 11.60
N VAL A 46 22.62 19.42 10.87
CA VAL A 46 23.73 18.56 10.45
C VAL A 46 23.74 18.40 8.94
N HIS A 47 24.94 18.50 8.35
CA HIS A 47 25.21 18.24 6.94
C HIS A 47 26.03 16.95 6.79
N TYR A 48 25.51 15.99 6.04
CA TYR A 48 26.18 14.72 5.78
C TYR A 48 27.27 14.89 4.71
N ARG A 49 28.47 14.38 4.98
CA ARG A 49 29.59 14.46 4.03
C ARG A 49 29.28 13.68 2.75
N GLY A 50 29.38 14.36 1.61
CA GLY A 50 29.12 13.77 0.29
C GLY A 50 27.63 13.73 -0.11
N TRP A 51 26.73 14.29 0.70
CA TRP A 51 25.31 14.36 0.40
C TRP A 51 24.94 15.75 -0.13
N LYS A 52 23.83 15.87 -0.85
CA LYS A 52 23.31 17.18 -1.30
C LYS A 52 22.77 17.96 -0.10
N ARG A 53 22.91 19.30 -0.12
CA ARG A 53 22.40 20.21 0.94
C ARG A 53 20.89 20.10 1.21
N THR A 54 20.12 19.54 0.26
CA THR A 54 18.70 19.24 0.46
C THR A 54 18.44 18.19 1.55
N TRP A 55 19.47 17.47 1.99
CA TRP A 55 19.41 16.47 3.06
C TRP A 55 19.84 17.01 4.42
N ASP A 56 20.18 18.30 4.52
CA ASP A 56 20.56 18.93 5.77
C ASP A 56 19.32 19.02 6.68
N GLN A 57 19.43 18.52 7.90
CA GLN A 57 18.28 18.42 8.80
C GLN A 57 18.65 18.72 10.25
N TRP A 58 17.65 19.12 11.02
CA TRP A 58 17.75 19.23 12.47
C TRP A 58 17.61 17.84 13.10
N VAL A 59 18.60 17.43 13.86
CA VAL A 59 18.61 16.15 14.58
C VAL A 59 18.74 16.37 16.09
N PRO A 60 18.07 15.56 16.91
CA PRO A 60 18.28 15.55 18.36
C PRO A 60 19.65 14.96 18.69
N GLN A 61 20.12 15.23 19.91
CA GLN A 61 21.42 14.75 20.40
C GLN A 61 21.60 13.22 20.30
N ASP A 62 20.53 12.44 20.48
CA ASP A 62 20.58 10.98 20.49
C ASP A 62 21.07 10.36 19.16
N ARG A 63 20.84 11.07 18.04
CA ARG A 63 21.28 10.63 16.71
C ARG A 63 22.76 10.96 16.43
N LEU A 64 23.41 11.72 17.30
CA LEU A 64 24.80 12.16 17.13
C LEU A 64 25.74 11.39 18.04
N ARG A 65 26.86 10.97 17.47
CA ARG A 65 27.97 10.33 18.17
C ARG A 65 29.24 11.12 17.89
N LYS A 66 30.09 11.23 18.91
CA LYS A 66 31.42 11.84 18.75
C LYS A 66 32.27 10.98 17.83
N LYS A 67 33.16 11.61 17.08
CA LYS A 67 34.11 10.92 16.20
C LYS A 67 35.25 10.28 17.02
N ASN A 68 34.91 9.20 17.72
CA ASN A 68 35.85 8.34 18.45
C ASN A 68 36.13 7.06 17.64
N GLU A 69 37.25 6.41 17.92
CA GLU A 69 37.67 5.16 17.26
C GLU A 69 36.59 4.06 17.38
N ASP A 70 36.05 3.84 18.58
CA ASP A 70 34.95 2.89 18.82
C ASP A 70 33.69 3.17 17.98
N ASN A 71 33.32 4.46 17.81
CA ASN A 71 32.14 4.83 17.02
C ASN A 71 32.41 4.73 15.51
N GLN A 72 33.67 4.89 15.08
CA GLN A 72 34.06 4.63 13.70
C GLN A 72 34.07 3.13 13.39
N GLU A 73 34.47 2.29 14.34
CA GLU A 73 34.35 0.84 14.21
C GLU A 73 32.88 0.40 14.15
N LEU A 74 32.00 0.99 14.97
CA LEU A 74 30.57 0.76 14.90
C LEU A 74 29.99 1.12 13.51
N ALA A 75 30.39 2.26 12.94
CA ALA A 75 29.99 2.65 11.59
C ALA A 75 30.42 1.61 10.53
N LYS A 76 31.66 1.09 10.65
CA LYS A 76 32.18 0.05 9.75
C LYS A 76 31.47 -1.29 9.95
N ALA A 77 31.17 -1.66 11.19
CA ALA A 77 30.46 -2.90 11.51
C ALA A 77 29.05 -2.89 10.92
N LEU A 78 28.28 -1.81 11.13
CA LEU A 78 26.93 -1.63 10.56
C LEU A 78 26.94 -1.63 9.03
N ALA A 79 27.92 -0.96 8.41
CA ALA A 79 28.08 -0.97 6.97
C ALA A 79 28.40 -2.38 6.43
N LYS A 80 29.20 -3.16 7.15
CA LYS A 80 29.54 -4.55 6.78
C LYS A 80 28.33 -5.48 6.91
N GLU A 81 27.59 -5.39 8.02
CA GLU A 81 26.39 -6.19 8.25
C GLU A 81 25.32 -5.95 7.16
N MET A 82 25.11 -4.69 6.76
CA MET A 82 24.19 -4.33 5.69
C MET A 82 24.64 -4.87 4.32
N LEU A 83 25.96 -4.90 4.05
CA LEU A 83 26.52 -5.52 2.85
C LEU A 83 26.34 -7.04 2.85
N ASP A 84 26.55 -7.70 3.98
CA ASP A 84 26.40 -9.15 4.13
C ASP A 84 24.93 -9.57 3.96
N LEU A 85 23.97 -8.84 4.55
CA LEU A 85 22.54 -9.03 4.33
C LEU A 85 22.15 -8.87 2.86
N ARG A 86 22.71 -7.87 2.17
CA ARG A 86 22.47 -7.63 0.74
C ARG A 86 23.07 -8.72 -0.16
N GLN A 87 24.19 -9.32 0.25
CA GLN A 87 24.78 -10.46 -0.46
C GLN A 87 24.01 -11.76 -0.22
N ALA A 88 23.53 -12.00 1.01
CA ALA A 88 22.66 -13.13 1.33
C ALA A 88 21.35 -13.10 0.54
N GLN A 89 20.76 -11.92 0.32
CA GLN A 89 19.58 -11.77 -0.53
C GLN A 89 19.85 -11.99 -2.03
N LYS A 90 21.09 -11.84 -2.51
CA LYS A 90 21.49 -12.13 -3.90
C LYS A 90 21.93 -13.58 -4.15
N GLY A 91 22.19 -14.36 -3.10
CA GLY A 91 22.61 -15.76 -3.19
C GLY A 91 21.48 -16.78 -3.41
N GLY A 92 20.21 -16.37 -3.36
CA GLY A 92 19.05 -17.27 -3.43
C GLY A 92 18.72 -17.88 -4.79
N SER A 93 19.50 -17.62 -5.85
CA SER A 93 19.31 -18.26 -7.16
C SER A 93 20.54 -19.05 -7.60
N LYS A 94 20.70 -20.28 -7.08
CA LYS A 94 21.24 -21.44 -7.82
C LYS A 94 21.34 -22.69 -6.92
N LEU A 95 20.88 -23.81 -7.49
CA LEU A 95 21.10 -25.24 -7.12
C LEU A 95 20.20 -25.76 -5.98
N GLY A 96 19.44 -26.85 -6.11
CA GLY A 96 19.57 -28.00 -6.99
C GLY A 96 20.08 -29.22 -6.20
N ALA A 97 19.16 -30.08 -5.76
CA ALA A 97 19.31 -31.51 -5.41
C ALA A 97 20.49 -31.97 -4.53
N GLN A 98 20.21 -32.48 -3.31
CA GLN A 98 20.34 -33.92 -3.00
C GLN A 98 19.95 -34.31 -1.57
N LYS A 99 19.35 -35.50 -1.48
CA LYS A 99 18.97 -36.32 -0.32
C LYS A 99 20.11 -36.52 0.71
N LYS A 100 19.74 -36.67 2.00
CA LYS A 100 19.85 -37.97 2.71
C LYS A 100 19.13 -37.97 4.08
N LYS A 101 18.39 -39.06 4.30
CA LYS A 101 17.82 -39.56 5.57
C LYS A 101 18.93 -40.02 6.53
N GLY A 102 18.64 -40.00 7.84
CA GLY A 102 19.32 -40.86 8.82
C GLY A 102 19.20 -40.37 10.28
N GLU A 103 18.14 -40.78 10.96
CA GLU A 103 18.04 -40.93 12.44
C GLU A 103 18.72 -42.26 12.89
N PRO A 104 18.78 -42.67 14.19
CA PRO A 104 18.51 -41.97 15.47
C PRO A 104 19.49 -42.32 16.64
N SER A 105 19.16 -41.79 17.84
CA SER A 105 19.47 -42.30 19.21
C SER A 105 20.83 -41.88 19.81
N VAL A 106 21.03 -41.63 21.12
CA VAL A 106 20.37 -42.02 22.37
C VAL A 106 20.90 -41.11 23.51
N ALA A 107 20.06 -40.88 24.54
CA ALA A 107 20.37 -40.70 25.98
C ALA A 107 21.26 -39.47 26.39
N ASP A 108 21.14 -38.84 27.56
CA ASP A 108 20.59 -39.23 28.86
C ASP A 108 20.56 -38.00 29.79
N SER A 109 19.60 -37.98 30.72
CA SER A 109 19.65 -37.38 32.07
C SER A 109 19.81 -35.85 32.25
N GLU A 110 19.30 -35.18 33.28
CA GLU A 110 18.36 -35.40 34.41
C GLU A 110 18.37 -34.01 35.13
N GLU A 111 17.24 -33.34 35.31
CA GLU A 111 16.45 -33.26 36.56
C GLU A 111 16.98 -32.29 37.65
N ARG A 112 16.12 -31.31 37.98
CA ARG A 112 15.70 -30.84 39.32
C ARG A 112 14.65 -29.75 39.08
N GLY A 113 13.35 -29.97 39.30
CA GLY A 113 12.67 -30.21 40.59
C GLY A 113 12.18 -28.84 41.11
N ALA A 114 10.94 -28.57 41.52
CA ALA A 114 9.84 -29.35 42.07
C ALA A 114 8.50 -28.57 41.88
N VAL A 115 7.37 -29.19 41.48
CA VAL A 115 6.23 -29.72 42.30
C VAL A 115 5.63 -28.68 43.28
N ALA A 116 4.32 -28.43 43.46
CA ALA A 116 3.07 -29.19 43.28
C ALA A 116 1.86 -28.23 43.28
N GLY A 117 0.82 -28.42 42.44
CA GLY A 117 -0.47 -29.02 42.83
C GLY A 117 -1.60 -27.96 42.80
N LYS A 118 -2.89 -28.22 42.57
CA LYS A 118 -3.71 -29.38 42.19
C LYS A 118 -5.12 -28.84 41.87
N LYS A 119 -5.68 -29.21 40.71
CA LYS A 119 -7.10 -29.45 40.34
C LYS A 119 -8.23 -28.41 40.64
N ARG A 120 -9.02 -28.21 39.55
CA ARG A 120 -10.50 -28.13 39.42
C ARG A 120 -11.20 -26.76 39.47
N GLY A 121 -12.10 -26.56 38.50
CA GLY A 121 -13.16 -25.54 38.46
C GLY A 121 -13.08 -24.71 37.17
N ARG A 122 -13.79 -25.09 36.10
CA ARG A 122 -15.15 -24.66 35.75
C ARG A 122 -15.17 -23.25 35.14
N ASP A 123 -15.73 -23.23 33.94
CA ASP A 123 -16.19 -22.17 33.05
C ASP A 123 -16.32 -20.75 33.62
N LEU A 124 -16.14 -19.77 32.71
CA LEU A 124 -16.44 -18.33 32.78
C LEU A 124 -15.22 -17.38 32.76
N ASP A 125 -14.51 -17.24 31.62
CA ASP A 125 -13.84 -15.96 31.26
C ASP A 125 -13.45 -15.90 29.76
N THR A 126 -14.45 -15.93 28.86
CA THR A 126 -14.21 -15.82 27.39
C THR A 126 -14.25 -14.35 26.90
N GLU A 127 -14.74 -13.40 27.70
CA GLU A 127 -14.93 -12.02 27.26
C GLU A 127 -13.70 -11.11 27.43
N LYS A 128 -12.80 -11.39 28.40
CA LYS A 128 -11.59 -10.57 28.60
C LYS A 128 -10.49 -10.83 27.56
N SER A 129 -10.50 -11.99 26.91
CA SER A 129 -9.55 -12.35 25.84
C SER A 129 -9.79 -11.53 24.55
N ALA A 130 -11.05 -11.35 24.17
CA ALA A 130 -11.42 -10.61 22.96
C ALA A 130 -11.09 -9.11 23.05
N GLN A 131 -11.16 -8.52 24.24
CA GLN A 131 -10.81 -7.12 24.47
C GLN A 131 -9.28 -6.90 24.49
N SER A 132 -8.52 -7.89 24.95
CA SER A 132 -7.05 -7.92 24.88
C SER A 132 -6.56 -8.08 23.43
N GLN A 133 -7.17 -8.99 22.66
CA GLN A 133 -6.88 -9.14 21.23
C GLN A 133 -7.23 -7.89 20.42
N ARG A 134 -8.35 -7.22 20.72
CA ARG A 134 -8.71 -5.93 20.07
C ARG A 134 -7.75 -4.78 20.41
N ARG A 135 -7.16 -4.77 21.61
CA ARG A 135 -6.12 -3.79 21.97
C ARG A 135 -4.75 -4.13 21.37
N ALA A 136 -4.43 -5.41 21.17
CA ALA A 136 -3.23 -5.86 20.46
C ALA A 136 -3.29 -5.50 18.98
N LEU A 137 -4.41 -5.78 18.30
CA LEU A 137 -4.67 -5.36 16.91
C LEU A 137 -4.62 -3.84 16.72
N ARG A 138 -5.07 -3.07 17.71
CA ARG A 138 -5.00 -1.60 17.66
C ARG A 138 -3.58 -1.06 17.83
N ARG A 139 -2.72 -1.75 18.59
CA ARG A 139 -1.29 -1.43 18.73
C ARG A 139 -0.45 -1.86 17.52
N GLU A 140 -0.81 -2.95 16.85
CA GLU A 140 -0.18 -3.36 15.58
C GLU A 140 -0.42 -2.34 14.46
N MET A 141 -1.55 -1.65 14.47
CA MET A 141 -1.85 -0.58 13.51
C MET A 141 -1.10 0.74 13.79
N GLU A 142 -0.57 0.94 15.00
CA GLU A 142 0.22 2.14 15.37
C GLU A 142 1.73 1.97 15.10
N ASN A 143 2.17 0.79 14.67
CA ASN A 143 3.58 0.50 14.44
C ASN A 143 3.94 0.77 12.96
N GLU A 144 4.50 1.94 12.65
CA GLU A 144 4.97 2.33 11.30
C GLU A 144 6.01 1.34 10.71
N GLU A 145 6.72 0.58 11.55
CA GLU A 145 7.63 -0.50 11.15
C GLU A 145 6.89 -1.75 10.63
N ALA A 146 5.68 -2.02 11.14
CA ALA A 146 4.80 -3.07 10.61
C ALA A 146 4.21 -2.68 9.25
N TYR A 147 4.06 -1.38 8.97
CA TYR A 147 3.63 -0.87 7.67
C TYR A 147 4.72 -1.08 6.60
N THR A 148 5.99 -0.87 6.96
CA THR A 148 7.13 -1.00 6.03
C THR A 148 7.62 -2.45 5.85
N SER A 149 7.35 -3.33 6.82
CA SER A 149 7.73 -4.75 6.78
C SER A 149 6.68 -5.67 6.16
N ARG A 150 5.46 -5.17 5.87
CA ARG A 150 4.49 -5.94 5.10
C ARG A 150 5.09 -6.25 3.72
N PRO A 151 5.08 -7.52 3.28
CA PRO A 151 5.61 -7.88 1.98
C PRO A 151 4.85 -7.12 0.88
N ALA A 152 5.47 -6.07 0.37
CA ALA A 152 4.90 -5.26 -0.71
C ALA A 152 4.74 -6.17 -1.94
N ILE A 153 3.49 -6.46 -2.29
CA ILE A 153 3.17 -7.28 -3.46
C ILE A 153 3.52 -6.46 -4.71
N ARG A 154 4.67 -6.74 -5.31
CA ARG A 154 5.06 -6.10 -6.58
C ARG A 154 4.32 -6.76 -7.73
N ILE A 155 3.36 -6.04 -8.30
CA ILE A 155 2.69 -6.39 -9.56
C ILE A 155 3.55 -5.85 -10.70
N ILE A 156 3.89 -6.69 -11.68
CA ILE A 156 4.75 -6.30 -12.80
C ILE A 156 3.85 -5.97 -13.99
N LEU A 157 3.75 -4.68 -14.32
CA LEU A 157 3.06 -4.24 -15.53
C LEU A 157 3.96 -4.37 -16.76
N PRO A 158 3.47 -4.92 -17.88
CA PRO A 158 4.13 -4.85 -19.18
C PRO A 158 4.44 -3.42 -19.61
N ASP A 159 5.57 -3.22 -20.30
CA ASP A 159 6.01 -1.88 -20.73
C ASP A 159 5.06 -1.22 -21.73
N SER A 160 4.35 -2.02 -22.54
CA SER A 160 3.29 -1.52 -23.42
C SER A 160 2.16 -0.82 -22.65
N LEU A 161 1.75 -1.40 -21.52
CA LEU A 161 0.74 -0.80 -20.65
C LEU A 161 1.29 0.40 -19.87
N LYS A 162 2.57 0.38 -19.49
CA LYS A 162 3.21 1.56 -18.86
C LYS A 162 3.24 2.76 -19.81
N SER A 163 3.51 2.54 -21.09
CA SER A 163 3.46 3.61 -22.09
C SER A 163 2.08 4.26 -22.13
N ILE A 164 1.02 3.45 -22.18
CA ILE A 164 -0.37 3.94 -22.18
C ILE A 164 -0.67 4.75 -20.91
N LEU A 165 -0.19 4.31 -19.74
CA LEU A 165 -0.37 5.06 -18.48
C LEU A 165 0.33 6.42 -18.50
N VAL A 166 1.52 6.50 -19.10
CA VAL A 166 2.25 7.77 -19.24
C VAL A 166 1.49 8.69 -20.20
N ASP A 167 1.05 8.17 -21.34
CA ASP A 167 0.30 8.94 -22.34
C ASP A 167 -1.05 9.43 -21.75
N ASP A 168 -1.76 8.56 -21.02
CA ASP A 168 -3.01 8.91 -20.32
C ASP A 168 -2.80 10.02 -19.28
N TRP A 169 -1.74 9.92 -18.47
CA TRP A 169 -1.40 10.96 -17.52
C TRP A 169 -1.10 12.30 -18.21
N GLU A 170 -0.35 12.30 -19.32
CA GLU A 170 -0.08 13.52 -20.08
C GLU A 170 -1.36 14.11 -20.70
N ASN A 171 -2.23 13.27 -21.26
CA ASN A 171 -3.48 13.71 -21.88
C ASN A 171 -4.43 14.34 -20.87
N VAL A 172 -4.59 13.73 -19.69
CA VAL A 172 -5.52 14.25 -18.68
C VAL A 172 -4.94 15.43 -17.91
N THR A 173 -3.66 15.41 -17.56
CA THR A 173 -3.07 16.44 -16.68
C THR A 173 -2.45 17.61 -17.42
N LYS A 174 -1.80 17.39 -18.57
CA LYS A 174 -1.14 18.45 -19.35
C LYS A 174 -2.04 18.95 -20.47
N ASN A 175 -2.61 18.04 -21.27
CA ASN A 175 -3.43 18.42 -22.41
C ASN A 175 -4.87 18.80 -22.00
N LEU A 176 -5.28 18.49 -20.77
CA LEU A 176 -6.61 18.76 -20.23
C LEU A 176 -7.72 18.16 -21.11
N GLN A 177 -7.48 16.92 -21.55
CA GLN A 177 -8.42 16.13 -22.32
C GLN A 177 -9.03 15.06 -21.42
N LEU A 178 -10.27 14.69 -21.68
CA LEU A 178 -10.94 13.61 -20.95
C LEU A 178 -11.21 12.45 -21.89
N VAL A 179 -11.12 11.24 -21.35
CA VAL A 179 -11.61 10.05 -22.04
C VAL A 179 -13.12 10.20 -22.21
N ARG A 180 -13.62 9.81 -23.38
CA ARG A 180 -15.05 9.81 -23.66
C ARG A 180 -15.77 8.77 -22.82
N VAL A 181 -16.76 9.22 -22.06
CA VAL A 181 -17.60 8.37 -21.20
C VAL A 181 -19.06 8.59 -21.62
N PRO A 182 -19.88 7.54 -21.83
CA PRO A 182 -19.66 6.12 -21.50
C PRO A 182 -18.83 5.32 -22.52
N ALA A 183 -17.95 4.45 -22.03
CA ALA A 183 -17.16 3.51 -22.81
C ALA A 183 -18.01 2.32 -23.31
N LYS A 184 -18.86 2.56 -24.33
CA LYS A 184 -19.89 1.60 -24.78
C LYS A 184 -19.34 0.22 -25.17
N ASN A 185 -18.13 0.16 -25.74
CA ASN A 185 -17.54 -1.09 -26.27
C ASN A 185 -16.28 -1.57 -25.54
N THR A 186 -15.73 -0.75 -24.66
CA THR A 186 -14.43 -0.94 -23.98
C THR A 186 -14.56 -0.83 -22.47
N SER A 187 -15.76 -1.06 -21.92
CA SER A 187 -16.00 -0.96 -20.49
C SER A 187 -15.13 -1.91 -19.67
N ALA A 188 -14.74 -1.49 -18.46
CA ALA A 188 -13.89 -2.26 -17.56
C ALA A 188 -14.49 -3.64 -17.26
N ASN A 189 -15.81 -3.72 -17.03
CA ASN A 189 -16.51 -4.99 -16.80
C ASN A 189 -16.42 -5.92 -18.02
N LYS A 190 -16.53 -5.38 -19.24
CA LYS A 190 -16.42 -6.15 -20.47
C LYS A 190 -14.99 -6.65 -20.72
N ILE A 191 -13.97 -5.86 -20.39
CA ILE A 191 -12.56 -6.28 -20.46
C ILE A 191 -12.33 -7.48 -19.53
N LEU A 192 -12.81 -7.38 -18.29
CA LEU A 192 -12.68 -8.43 -17.28
C LEU A 192 -13.46 -9.69 -17.68
N GLU A 193 -14.64 -9.53 -18.28
CA GLU A 193 -15.44 -10.65 -18.79
C GLU A 193 -14.79 -11.34 -20.00
N ASP A 194 -14.30 -10.57 -20.98
CA ASP A 194 -13.60 -11.12 -22.15
C ASP A 194 -12.36 -11.91 -21.73
N TYR A 195 -11.63 -11.44 -20.72
CA TYR A 195 -10.52 -12.20 -20.13
C TYR A 195 -11.00 -13.47 -19.43
N TYR A 196 -12.04 -13.37 -18.60
CA TYR A 196 -12.61 -14.50 -17.87
C TYR A 196 -12.99 -15.64 -18.84
N GLN A 197 -13.70 -15.32 -19.92
CA GLN A 197 -14.12 -16.31 -20.92
C GLN A 197 -12.93 -16.98 -21.63
N GLN A 198 -11.90 -16.22 -21.98
CA GLN A 198 -10.70 -16.76 -22.62
C GLN A 198 -9.86 -17.64 -21.70
N GLU A 199 -9.81 -17.29 -20.42
CA GLU A 199 -9.00 -17.99 -19.43
C GLU A 199 -9.72 -19.22 -18.88
N LEU A 200 -11.06 -19.16 -18.73
CA LEU A 200 -11.90 -20.30 -18.40
C LEU A 200 -11.74 -21.43 -19.42
N ALA A 201 -11.75 -21.11 -20.72
CA ALA A 201 -11.54 -22.08 -21.79
C ALA A 201 -10.21 -22.85 -21.70
N LYS A 202 -9.16 -22.24 -21.13
CA LYS A 202 -7.85 -22.88 -20.91
C LYS A 202 -7.80 -23.68 -19.61
N ARG A 203 -8.59 -23.29 -18.61
CA ARG A 203 -8.54 -23.83 -17.25
C ARG A 203 -9.59 -24.90 -16.95
N GLN A 204 -10.45 -25.26 -17.90
CA GLN A 204 -11.47 -26.33 -17.78
C GLN A 204 -10.94 -27.68 -17.25
N GLN A 205 -9.62 -27.91 -17.26
CA GLN A 205 -8.97 -29.12 -16.76
C GLN A 205 -8.63 -29.08 -15.25
N LEU A 206 -8.66 -27.92 -14.57
CA LEU A 206 -8.40 -27.79 -13.13
C LEU A 206 -9.49 -26.93 -12.45
N GLY A 207 -10.54 -27.59 -11.92
CA GLY A 207 -11.70 -26.94 -11.29
C GLY A 207 -11.35 -25.87 -10.24
N THR A 208 -10.45 -26.18 -9.30
CA THR A 208 -10.04 -25.22 -8.25
C THR A 208 -9.40 -23.94 -8.80
N SER A 209 -8.74 -24.00 -9.96
CA SER A 209 -8.13 -22.81 -10.59
C SER A 209 -9.16 -21.92 -11.29
N ALA A 210 -10.33 -22.48 -11.63
CA ALA A 210 -11.45 -21.75 -12.21
C ALA A 210 -12.22 -20.99 -11.12
N ASP A 211 -12.47 -21.62 -9.96
CA ASP A 211 -13.14 -20.96 -8.83
C ASP A 211 -12.35 -19.72 -8.35
N ILE A 212 -11.02 -19.86 -8.21
CA ILE A 212 -10.15 -18.74 -7.83
C ILE A 212 -10.17 -17.62 -8.87
N LEU A 213 -10.23 -17.97 -10.16
CA LEU A 213 -10.31 -17.00 -11.24
C LEU A 213 -11.63 -16.23 -11.18
N GLU A 214 -12.76 -16.93 -10.98
CA GLU A 214 -14.08 -16.33 -10.85
C GLU A 214 -14.12 -15.35 -9.66
N GLU A 215 -13.66 -15.78 -8.48
CA GLU A 215 -13.57 -14.95 -7.28
C GLU A 215 -12.66 -13.73 -7.49
N SER A 216 -11.51 -13.92 -8.16
CA SER A 216 -10.56 -12.84 -8.43
C SER A 216 -11.15 -11.79 -9.37
N ILE A 217 -11.83 -12.21 -10.44
CA ILE A 217 -12.47 -11.31 -11.40
C ILE A 217 -13.65 -10.58 -10.78
N HIS A 218 -14.49 -11.29 -10.03
CA HIS A 218 -15.60 -10.68 -9.30
C HIS A 218 -15.08 -9.64 -8.28
N GLY A 219 -14.05 -10.00 -7.52
CA GLY A 219 -13.38 -9.09 -6.58
C GLY A 219 -12.86 -7.83 -7.28
N MET A 220 -12.28 -7.97 -8.47
CA MET A 220 -11.79 -6.84 -9.27
C MET A 220 -12.91 -5.91 -9.73
N LYS A 221 -14.04 -6.44 -10.21
CA LYS A 221 -15.22 -5.66 -10.62
C LYS A 221 -15.77 -4.85 -9.43
N VAL A 222 -15.97 -5.51 -8.29
CA VAL A 222 -16.45 -4.88 -7.06
C VAL A 222 -15.46 -3.81 -6.56
N TYR A 223 -14.17 -4.10 -6.63
CA TYR A 223 -13.14 -3.18 -6.18
C TYR A 223 -13.05 -1.96 -7.09
N PHE A 224 -13.08 -2.14 -8.40
CA PHE A 224 -13.08 -1.04 -9.38
C PHE A 224 -14.23 -0.07 -9.14
N ASN A 225 -15.46 -0.59 -8.98
CA ASN A 225 -16.65 0.22 -8.69
C ASN A 225 -16.47 1.06 -7.41
N LYS A 226 -15.81 0.52 -6.39
CA LYS A 226 -15.54 1.23 -5.12
C LYS A 226 -14.34 2.16 -5.20
N ALA A 227 -13.33 1.82 -6.00
CA ALA A 227 -12.06 2.54 -6.06
C ALA A 227 -12.14 3.74 -6.99
N LEU A 228 -12.94 3.69 -8.07
CA LEU A 228 -12.90 4.70 -9.13
C LEU A 228 -13.03 6.14 -8.60
N GLY A 229 -14.18 6.49 -8.00
CA GLY A 229 -14.42 7.84 -7.50
C GLY A 229 -13.50 8.30 -6.36
N ARG A 230 -12.80 7.35 -5.72
CA ARG A 230 -11.93 7.61 -4.58
C ARG A 230 -10.48 7.83 -5.02
N VAL A 231 -9.88 6.88 -5.72
CA VAL A 231 -8.43 6.84 -5.92
C VAL A 231 -7.98 6.81 -7.38
N LEU A 232 -8.86 6.52 -8.35
CA LEU A 232 -8.45 6.30 -9.75
C LEU A 232 -8.59 7.52 -10.67
N LEU A 233 -9.39 8.51 -10.27
CA LEU A 233 -9.65 9.71 -11.07
C LEU A 233 -8.66 10.82 -10.77
N TYR A 234 -8.11 11.43 -11.82
CA TYR A 234 -7.35 12.66 -11.70
C TYR A 234 -8.27 13.83 -11.33
N ARG A 235 -7.67 14.91 -10.83
CA ARG A 235 -8.43 16.09 -10.39
C ARG A 235 -9.35 16.63 -11.50
N TYR A 236 -8.88 16.62 -12.75
CA TYR A 236 -9.60 17.14 -13.90
C TYR A 236 -10.82 16.30 -14.30
N GLU A 237 -10.85 15.01 -13.97
CA GLU A 237 -11.96 14.09 -14.26
C GLU A 237 -13.09 14.14 -13.21
N ARG A 238 -12.87 14.80 -12.06
CA ARG A 238 -13.84 14.76 -10.95
C ARG A 238 -15.17 15.42 -11.29
N GLY A 239 -15.16 16.49 -12.11
CA GLY A 239 -16.38 17.13 -12.60
C GLY A 239 -17.21 16.16 -13.44
N GLN A 240 -16.60 15.53 -14.45
CA GLN A 240 -17.21 14.51 -15.29
C GLN A 240 -17.81 13.36 -14.46
N TYR A 241 -17.10 12.90 -13.43
CA TYR A 241 -17.60 11.84 -12.55
C TYR A 241 -18.86 12.23 -11.76
N LEU A 242 -18.92 13.47 -11.25
CA LEU A 242 -20.11 13.96 -10.54
C LEU A 242 -21.32 14.04 -11.49
N ASP A 243 -21.11 14.50 -12.71
CA ASP A 243 -22.17 14.56 -13.72
C ASP A 243 -22.69 13.15 -14.05
N ILE A 244 -21.79 12.18 -14.21
CA ILE A 244 -22.15 10.77 -14.44
C ILE A 244 -22.91 10.19 -13.25
N LEU A 245 -22.49 10.45 -12.01
CA LEU A 245 -23.23 10.00 -10.82
C LEU A 245 -24.64 10.58 -10.77
N ASN A 246 -24.81 11.87 -11.11
CA ASN A 246 -26.13 12.48 -11.17
C ASN A 246 -27.01 11.80 -12.23
N ARG A 247 -26.44 11.44 -13.37
CA ARG A 247 -27.14 10.72 -14.46
C ARG A 247 -27.51 9.29 -14.09
N ILE A 248 -26.66 8.56 -13.36
CA ILE A 248 -26.97 7.21 -12.88
C ILE A 248 -28.15 7.23 -11.88
N ASN A 249 -28.25 8.30 -11.08
CA ASN A 249 -29.32 8.48 -10.08
C ASN A 249 -30.56 9.19 -10.65
N ALA A 250 -30.51 9.67 -11.89
CA ALA A 250 -31.62 10.37 -12.52
C ALA A 250 -32.60 9.36 -13.14
N PRO A 251 -33.88 9.35 -12.71
CA PRO A 251 -34.87 8.44 -13.27
C PRO A 251 -35.15 8.78 -14.74
N GLY A 252 -35.01 7.80 -15.64
CA GLY A 252 -35.26 7.93 -17.08
C GLY A 252 -34.06 8.26 -17.98
N ASP A 253 -32.82 8.28 -17.46
CA ASP A 253 -31.59 8.41 -18.29
C ASP A 253 -31.09 7.03 -18.76
N GLU A 254 -30.36 6.97 -19.87
CA GLU A 254 -29.78 5.73 -20.45
C GLU A 254 -28.79 5.02 -19.51
N LEU A 255 -28.32 5.74 -18.49
CA LEU A 255 -27.35 5.31 -17.48
C LEU A 255 -27.98 4.94 -16.13
N GLU A 256 -29.31 5.00 -16.00
CA GLU A 256 -30.01 4.68 -14.77
C GLU A 256 -29.65 3.26 -14.28
N GLY A 257 -29.17 3.17 -13.05
CA GLY A 257 -28.84 1.90 -12.40
C GLY A 257 -27.66 1.12 -13.00
N ARG A 258 -26.88 1.71 -13.92
CA ARG A 258 -25.67 1.07 -14.44
C ARG A 258 -24.52 1.13 -13.44
N ASP A 259 -23.71 0.08 -13.43
CA ASP A 259 -22.48 0.05 -12.65
C ASP A 259 -21.42 0.95 -13.26
N ILE A 260 -20.58 1.52 -12.39
CA ILE A 260 -19.43 2.35 -12.77
C ILE A 260 -18.49 1.58 -13.72
N GLY A 261 -18.31 0.28 -13.50
CA GLY A 261 -17.55 -0.65 -14.34
C GLY A 261 -18.07 -0.82 -15.77
N ASP A 262 -19.35 -0.49 -16.03
CA ASP A 262 -19.93 -0.51 -17.37
C ASP A 262 -19.82 0.83 -18.09
N ILE A 263 -19.47 1.89 -17.36
CA ILE A 263 -19.40 3.25 -17.85
C ILE A 263 -17.96 3.65 -18.16
N TYR A 264 -17.02 3.27 -17.30
CA TYR A 264 -15.60 3.59 -17.44
C TYR A 264 -14.82 2.50 -18.18
N GLY A 265 -13.74 2.90 -18.84
CA GLY A 265 -13.00 2.10 -19.82
C GLY A 265 -11.74 1.40 -19.28
N GLY A 266 -10.90 0.98 -20.22
CA GLY A 266 -9.63 0.28 -19.96
C GLY A 266 -8.55 1.17 -19.34
N GLU A 267 -8.58 2.47 -19.60
CA GLU A 267 -7.65 3.47 -19.08
C GLU A 267 -7.74 3.52 -17.55
N HIS A 268 -8.96 3.68 -17.02
CA HIS A 268 -9.22 3.72 -15.58
C HIS A 268 -8.95 2.36 -14.92
N LEU A 269 -9.26 1.26 -15.59
CA LEU A 269 -8.94 -0.08 -15.11
C LEU A 269 -7.42 -0.28 -15.02
N LEU A 270 -6.65 0.28 -15.95
CA LEU A 270 -5.20 0.20 -15.93
C LEU A 270 -4.59 0.98 -14.77
N ARG A 271 -5.17 2.14 -14.43
CA ARG A 271 -4.80 2.89 -13.22
C ARG A 271 -5.02 2.06 -11.97
N LEU A 272 -6.11 1.29 -11.89
CA LEU A 272 -6.33 0.37 -10.78
C LEU A 272 -5.16 -0.61 -10.64
N PHE A 273 -4.73 -1.27 -11.72
CA PHE A 273 -3.60 -2.19 -11.65
C PHE A 273 -2.29 -1.54 -11.20
N SER A 274 -2.07 -0.26 -11.54
CA SER A 274 -0.90 0.49 -11.09
C SER A 274 -0.93 0.84 -9.60
N SER A 275 -2.11 1.06 -9.02
CA SER A 275 -2.30 1.41 -7.59
C SER A 275 -2.53 0.19 -6.70
N LEU A 276 -2.91 -0.96 -7.24
CA LEU A 276 -3.17 -2.19 -6.48
C LEU A 276 -2.03 -2.64 -5.55
N PRO A 277 -0.74 -2.54 -5.89
CA PRO A 277 0.35 -2.93 -4.99
C PRO A 277 0.28 -2.25 -3.62
N GLU A 278 -0.01 -0.95 -3.61
CA GLU A 278 -0.13 -0.14 -2.39
C GLU A 278 -1.42 -0.49 -1.63
N LEU A 279 -2.51 -0.71 -2.37
CA LEU A 279 -3.81 -1.02 -1.80
C LEU A 279 -3.84 -2.41 -1.15
N ILE A 280 -3.19 -3.42 -1.76
CA ILE A 280 -3.14 -4.77 -1.18
C ILE A 280 -2.23 -4.79 0.06
N ALA A 281 -1.19 -3.97 0.13
CA ALA A 281 -0.35 -3.86 1.34
C ALA A 281 -1.13 -3.40 2.58
N GLN A 282 -2.23 -2.67 2.40
CA GLN A 282 -3.11 -2.23 3.49
C GLN A 282 -4.09 -3.32 3.94
N THR A 283 -4.29 -4.38 3.15
CA THR A 283 -5.21 -5.47 3.47
C THR A 283 -4.59 -6.48 4.44
N ASN A 284 -5.44 -7.14 5.24
CA ASN A 284 -5.03 -8.22 6.14
C ASN A 284 -5.12 -9.59 5.44
N MET A 285 -4.38 -9.74 4.33
CA MET A 285 -4.28 -11.01 3.61
C MET A 285 -3.04 -11.78 4.05
N ASP A 286 -3.15 -13.11 4.14
CA ASP A 286 -1.98 -13.96 4.33
C ASP A 286 -1.11 -14.01 3.06
N HIS A 287 0.16 -14.39 3.22
CA HIS A 287 1.14 -14.37 2.14
C HIS A 287 0.76 -15.31 0.97
N GLN A 288 0.08 -16.43 1.23
CA GLN A 288 -0.28 -17.38 0.17
C GLN A 288 -1.40 -16.81 -0.70
N SER A 289 -2.47 -16.29 -0.08
CA SER A 289 -3.57 -15.62 -0.78
C SER A 289 -3.08 -14.39 -1.55
N ALA A 290 -2.19 -13.60 -0.95
CA ALA A 290 -1.54 -12.45 -1.58
C ALA A 290 -0.73 -12.84 -2.83
N SER A 291 0.08 -13.90 -2.75
CA SER A 291 0.85 -14.41 -3.89
C SER A 291 -0.06 -14.92 -5.01
N ARG A 292 -1.16 -15.60 -4.66
CA ARG A 292 -2.11 -16.11 -5.64
C ARG A 292 -2.82 -14.98 -6.38
N LEU A 293 -3.30 -13.96 -5.64
CA LEU A 293 -3.91 -12.78 -6.24
C LEU A 293 -2.92 -12.06 -7.18
N ARG A 294 -1.65 -11.94 -6.78
CA ARG A 294 -0.60 -11.38 -7.64
C ARG A 294 -0.44 -12.15 -8.94
N GLU A 295 -0.46 -13.48 -8.91
CA GLU A 295 -0.35 -14.32 -10.10
C GLU A 295 -1.54 -14.11 -11.06
N GLU A 296 -2.76 -14.01 -10.54
CA GLU A 296 -3.95 -13.73 -11.36
C GLU A 296 -3.90 -12.32 -11.97
N ILE A 297 -3.50 -11.31 -11.20
CA ILE A 297 -3.36 -9.94 -11.73
C ILE A 297 -2.22 -9.86 -12.77
N ASN A 298 -1.09 -10.53 -12.53
CA ASN A 298 0.01 -10.60 -13.50
C ASN A 298 -0.44 -11.31 -14.79
N SER A 299 -1.24 -12.38 -14.68
CA SER A 299 -1.77 -13.10 -15.84
C SER A 299 -2.73 -12.22 -16.66
N LEU A 300 -3.62 -11.49 -15.99
CA LEU A 300 -4.53 -10.54 -16.61
C LEU A 300 -3.81 -9.36 -17.27
N THR A 301 -2.85 -8.73 -16.57
CA THR A 301 -2.10 -7.60 -17.11
C THR A 301 -1.20 -8.00 -18.28
N ASN A 302 -0.59 -9.20 -18.24
CA ASN A 302 0.13 -9.76 -19.39
C ASN A 302 -0.80 -10.04 -20.58
N TRP A 303 -2.02 -10.54 -20.33
CA TRP A 303 -3.01 -10.72 -21.37
C TRP A 303 -3.44 -9.38 -21.97
N LEU A 304 -3.74 -8.38 -21.14
CA LEU A 304 -4.15 -7.04 -21.58
C LEU A 304 -3.02 -6.34 -22.35
N GLY A 305 -1.77 -6.57 -21.98
CA GLY A 305 -0.58 -6.01 -22.63
C GLY A 305 -0.28 -6.56 -24.03
N LYS A 306 -1.03 -7.56 -24.52
CA LYS A 306 -0.91 -8.04 -25.90
C LYS A 306 -1.42 -6.97 -26.87
N GLN A 307 -0.67 -6.73 -27.94
CA GLN A 307 -0.97 -5.70 -28.95
C GLN A 307 -2.41 -5.76 -29.50
N GLN A 308 -2.93 -6.97 -29.73
CA GLN A 308 -4.32 -7.16 -30.18
C GLN A 308 -5.35 -6.62 -29.17
N ASN A 309 -5.12 -6.85 -27.88
CA ASN A 309 -6.01 -6.40 -26.81
C ASN A 309 -5.85 -4.89 -26.58
N ILE A 310 -4.62 -4.38 -26.67
CA ILE A 310 -4.37 -2.95 -26.56
C ILE A 310 -5.17 -2.18 -27.63
N ASN A 311 -5.02 -2.58 -28.89
CA ASN A 311 -5.71 -1.94 -30.02
C ASN A 311 -7.23 -2.14 -30.01
N LYS A 312 -7.74 -3.08 -29.21
CA LYS A 312 -9.17 -3.33 -29.06
C LYS A 312 -9.77 -2.48 -27.94
N TYR A 313 -9.08 -2.37 -26.81
CA TYR A 313 -9.65 -1.81 -25.57
C TYR A 313 -9.25 -0.35 -25.31
N PHE A 314 -8.11 0.12 -25.83
CA PHE A 314 -7.64 1.51 -25.64
C PHE A 314 -7.84 2.34 -26.92
N THR A 315 -9.05 2.30 -27.45
CA THR A 315 -9.40 2.97 -28.73
C THR A 315 -10.21 4.24 -28.52
N GLU A 316 -10.71 4.48 -27.31
CA GLU A 316 -11.59 5.64 -27.06
C GLU A 316 -10.77 6.93 -27.18
N PRO A 317 -11.23 7.91 -27.97
CA PRO A 317 -10.50 9.15 -28.17
C PRO A 317 -10.54 10.02 -26.91
N TYR A 318 -9.44 10.73 -26.67
CA TYR A 318 -9.40 11.84 -25.72
C TYR A 318 -10.06 13.06 -26.37
N GLU A 319 -11.08 13.61 -25.71
CA GLU A 319 -11.85 14.75 -26.20
C GLU A 319 -11.52 16.00 -25.37
N ASP A 320 -11.31 17.12 -26.08
CA ASP A 320 -11.25 18.43 -25.47
C ASP A 320 -12.62 18.78 -24.87
N GLN A 321 -12.63 19.21 -23.62
CA GLN A 321 -13.86 19.61 -22.95
C GLN A 321 -14.23 21.06 -23.27
N ASP A 322 -15.52 21.36 -23.14
CA ASP A 322 -16.08 22.68 -23.35
C ASP A 322 -15.32 23.77 -22.58
N SER A 323 -15.27 24.97 -23.18
CA SER A 323 -14.57 26.11 -22.57
C SER A 323 -15.08 26.40 -21.15
N GLU A 324 -16.37 26.19 -20.88
CA GLU A 324 -16.94 26.32 -19.54
C GLU A 324 -16.36 25.31 -18.54
N TYR A 325 -16.22 24.04 -18.92
CA TYR A 325 -15.64 23.01 -18.06
C TYR A 325 -14.18 23.35 -17.70
N ARG A 326 -13.41 23.78 -18.71
CA ARG A 326 -12.02 24.22 -18.55
C ARG A 326 -11.89 25.46 -17.67
N GLU A 327 -12.85 26.37 -17.73
CA GLU A 327 -12.86 27.58 -16.93
C GLU A 327 -13.30 27.33 -15.49
N ARG A 328 -14.34 26.51 -15.27
CA ARG A 328 -14.74 26.04 -13.93
C ARG A 328 -13.59 25.35 -13.22
N PHE A 329 -12.88 24.45 -13.90
CA PHE A 329 -11.71 23.79 -13.34
C PHE A 329 -10.56 24.76 -13.02
N ARG A 330 -10.27 25.72 -13.93
CA ARG A 330 -9.24 26.75 -13.68
C ARG A 330 -9.62 27.69 -12.53
N PHE A 331 -10.91 27.98 -12.36
CA PHE A 331 -11.42 28.77 -11.24
C PHE A 331 -11.25 28.02 -9.91
N GLU A 332 -11.61 26.74 -9.84
CA GLU A 332 -11.34 25.87 -8.69
C GLU A 332 -9.84 25.77 -8.37
N LEU A 333 -8.96 25.75 -9.37
CA LEU A 333 -7.51 25.75 -9.15
C LEU A 333 -6.98 27.04 -8.54
N LYS A 334 -7.55 28.20 -8.91
CA LYS A 334 -7.12 29.51 -8.40
C LYS A 334 -7.45 29.73 -6.92
N HIS A 335 -8.37 28.94 -6.35
CA HIS A 335 -8.88 29.11 -4.99
C HIS A 335 -8.29 28.10 -3.99
N LEU A 336 -7.45 27.17 -4.43
CA LEU A 336 -6.77 26.21 -3.55
C LEU A 336 -5.25 26.32 -3.70
N THR A 337 -4.54 26.55 -2.60
CA THR A 337 -3.08 26.43 -2.57
C THR A 337 -2.67 24.94 -2.60
N PRO A 338 -1.48 24.58 -3.14
CA PRO A 338 -0.94 23.22 -3.10
C PRO A 338 -1.05 22.56 -1.70
N ASP A 339 -0.78 23.34 -0.65
CA ASP A 339 -0.88 22.95 0.75
C ASP A 339 -2.31 22.63 1.23
N GLN A 340 -3.32 23.31 0.66
CA GLN A 340 -4.73 23.04 0.93
C GLN A 340 -5.22 21.81 0.17
N ILE A 341 -4.66 21.55 -1.01
CA ILE A 341 -4.94 20.34 -1.81
C ILE A 341 -4.44 19.10 -1.07
N ASP A 342 -3.23 19.13 -0.51
CA ASP A 342 -2.65 18.02 0.25
C ASP A 342 -3.39 17.78 1.59
N ARG A 343 -3.84 18.85 2.26
CA ARG A 343 -4.65 18.72 3.50
C ARG A 343 -6.05 18.19 3.23
N GLU A 344 -6.70 18.61 2.16
CA GLU A 344 -7.99 18.05 1.75
C GLU A 344 -7.81 16.61 1.25
N PHE A 345 -6.71 16.28 0.56
CA PHE A 345 -6.36 14.91 0.16
C PHE A 345 -6.16 13.99 1.38
N GLN A 346 -5.43 14.43 2.41
CA GLN A 346 -5.27 13.68 3.66
C GLN A 346 -6.57 13.56 4.46
N LYS A 347 -7.38 14.62 4.54
CA LYS A 347 -8.69 14.56 5.22
C LYS A 347 -9.65 13.64 4.49
N GLU A 348 -9.70 13.70 3.16
CA GLU A 348 -10.58 12.85 2.37
C GLU A 348 -10.08 11.40 2.39
N SER A 349 -8.77 11.15 2.37
CA SER A 349 -8.19 9.81 2.57
C SER A 349 -8.50 9.24 3.96
N ALA A 350 -8.31 10.02 5.04
CA ALA A 350 -8.64 9.59 6.39
C ALA A 350 -10.14 9.33 6.58
N LYS A 351 -11.00 10.15 5.94
CA LYS A 351 -12.44 9.93 5.92
C LYS A 351 -12.80 8.66 5.14
N ARG A 352 -12.14 8.41 4.00
CA ARG A 352 -12.29 7.19 3.17
C ARG A 352 -11.86 5.93 3.91
N GLU A 353 -10.75 5.96 4.64
CA GLU A 353 -10.29 4.85 5.47
C GLU A 353 -11.27 4.57 6.62
N SER A 354 -11.78 5.61 7.27
CA SER A 354 -12.78 5.48 8.34
C SER A 354 -14.11 4.89 7.84
N GLU A 355 -14.59 5.33 6.67
CA GLU A 355 -15.82 4.83 6.05
C GLU A 355 -15.66 3.40 5.52
N ALA A 356 -14.52 3.07 4.91
CA ALA A 356 -14.22 1.71 4.46
C ALA A 356 -14.10 0.74 5.64
N ALA A 357 -13.43 1.13 6.73
CA ALA A 357 -13.34 0.34 7.94
C ALA A 357 -14.71 0.10 8.59
N LYS A 358 -15.60 1.11 8.58
CA LYS A 358 -17.00 0.95 9.03
C LYS A 358 -17.78 -0.01 8.15
N ALA A 359 -17.64 0.07 6.84
CA ALA A 359 -18.35 -0.80 5.89
C ALA A 359 -17.90 -2.27 6.01
N VAL A 360 -16.59 -2.53 6.14
CA VAL A 360 -16.05 -3.88 6.35
C VAL A 360 -16.53 -4.45 7.69
N LYS A 361 -16.52 -3.63 8.75
CA LYS A 361 -17.02 -4.04 10.06
C LYS A 361 -18.51 -4.36 10.05
N ALA A 362 -19.31 -3.61 9.28
CA ALA A 362 -20.73 -3.89 9.08
C ALA A 362 -20.96 -5.19 8.29
N ALA A 363 -20.19 -5.44 7.24
CA ALA A 363 -20.27 -6.67 6.45
C ALA A 363 -19.89 -7.92 7.25
N LEU A 364 -18.83 -7.84 8.07
CA LEU A 364 -18.43 -8.93 8.98
C LEU A 364 -19.49 -9.18 10.06
N ALA A 365 -20.11 -8.12 10.60
CA ALA A 365 -21.19 -8.26 11.57
C ALA A 365 -22.46 -8.86 10.95
N ALA A 366 -22.75 -8.56 9.67
CA ALA A 366 -23.86 -9.17 8.94
C ALA A 366 -23.61 -10.65 8.68
N LYS A 367 -22.39 -11.01 8.25
CA LYS A 367 -21.98 -12.39 7.99
C LYS A 367 -22.03 -13.27 9.25
N ALA A 368 -21.52 -12.77 10.37
CA ALA A 368 -21.60 -13.47 11.66
C ALA A 368 -23.04 -13.68 12.14
N LYS A 369 -23.95 -12.72 11.89
CA LYS A 369 -25.37 -12.88 12.22
C LYS A 369 -26.09 -13.89 11.34
N THR A 370 -25.70 -14.02 10.08
CA THR A 370 -26.25 -15.05 9.18
C THR A 370 -25.74 -16.45 9.51
N GLU A 371 -24.47 -16.58 9.94
CA GLU A 371 -23.89 -17.86 10.36
C GLU A 371 -24.50 -18.36 11.67
N LEU A 372 -24.69 -17.48 12.67
CA LEU A 372 -25.40 -17.81 13.92
C LEU A 372 -26.85 -18.25 13.68
N LYS A 373 -27.56 -17.59 12.75
CA LYS A 373 -28.93 -17.98 12.39
C LYS A 373 -29.01 -19.30 11.62
N ALA A 374 -27.94 -19.66 10.90
CA ALA A 374 -27.87 -20.94 10.20
C ALA A 374 -27.58 -22.08 11.18
N GLU A 375 -26.73 -21.86 12.19
CA GLU A 375 -26.44 -22.85 13.24
C GLU A 375 -27.62 -23.07 14.19
N GLU A 376 -28.43 -22.04 14.49
CA GLU A 376 -29.65 -22.20 15.31
C GLU A 376 -30.81 -22.88 14.57
N ALA A 377 -30.72 -23.04 13.25
CA ALA A 377 -31.77 -23.63 12.41
C ALA A 377 -31.51 -25.11 12.02
N THR A 378 -30.36 -25.66 12.40
CA THR A 378 -29.99 -27.09 12.30
C THR A 378 -29.93 -27.72 13.67
#